data_AF-A7TAH2-F1
#
_entry.id   AF-A7TAH2-F1
#
_cell.length_a   1.000
_cell.length_b   1.000
_cell.length_c   1.000
_cell.angle_alpha   90.00
_cell.angle_beta   90.00
_cell.angle_gamma   90.00
#
_symmetry.space_group_name_H-M   'P 1'
#
loop_
_entity.id
_entity.type
_entity.pdbx_description
1 polymer ?
#
loop_
_entity_poly.entity_id
_entity_poly.type
_entity_poly.pdbx_seq_one_letter_code
_entity_poly.pdbx_strand_id
1 'polypeptide(L)'
;KGDVKVKTETLKKVIQMILNGEKFPTLLMTVIKFLMPLQDHTIKKLLLIFWEIVPKTGADGKLLHEMILVCDAYRKDLQHPNEFIRGSTLRFLCKLKELVMDILRVLASPDPEVRKKTLQLVLDLVTSRNIHE
;
A
#
# COMPACT_ATOMS: atom_id res chain seq x y z
N LYS A 1 8.10 -19.18 15.62
CA LYS A 1 8.79 -17.92 16.01
C LYS A 1 10.04 -17.60 15.18
N GLY A 2 10.78 -18.59 14.63
CA GLY A 2 11.95 -18.33 13.76
C GLY A 2 11.63 -17.65 12.42
N ASP A 3 10.51 -18.03 11.80
CA ASP A 3 10.11 -17.52 10.47
C ASP A 3 9.89 -15.99 10.42
N VAL A 4 9.28 -15.40 11.46
CA VAL A 4 9.06 -13.94 11.52
C VAL A 4 10.37 -13.17 11.58
N LYS A 5 11.34 -13.62 12.37
CA LYS A 5 12.67 -12.98 12.45
C LYS A 5 13.40 -13.04 11.11
N VAL A 6 13.36 -14.19 10.44
CA VAL A 6 13.96 -14.36 9.11
C VAL A 6 13.29 -13.41 8.12
N LYS A 7 11.95 -13.34 8.09
CA LYS A 7 11.20 -12.41 7.23
C LYS A 7 11.54 -10.94 7.49
N THR A 8 11.69 -10.55 8.76
CA THR A 8 12.12 -9.20 9.15
C THR A 8 13.50 -8.87 8.59
N GLU A 9 14.48 -9.76 8.76
CA GLU A 9 15.84 -9.53 8.24
C GLU A 9 15.89 -9.54 6.71
N THR A 10 15.13 -10.43 6.06
CA THR A 10 14.98 -10.45 4.61
C THR A 10 14.39 -9.15 4.09
N LEU A 11 13.32 -8.64 4.72
CA LEU A 11 12.69 -7.38 4.31
C LEU A 11 13.65 -6.19 4.45
N LYS A 12 14.48 -6.15 5.51
CA LYS A 12 15.53 -5.13 5.67
C LYS A 12 16.56 -5.20 4.55
N LYS A 13 17.04 -6.39 4.20
CA LYS A 13 18.00 -6.58 3.10
C LYS A 13 17.42 -6.13 1.77
N VAL A 14 16.17 -6.51 1.50
CA VAL A 14 15.44 -6.10 0.29
C VAL A 14 15.35 -4.57 0.18
N ILE A 15 15.00 -3.88 1.28
CA ILE A 15 14.96 -2.41 1.31
C ILE A 15 16.33 -1.82 0.95
N GLN A 16 17.42 -2.36 1.50
CA GLN A 16 18.78 -1.91 1.18
C GLN A 16 19.15 -2.14 -0.29
N MET A 17 18.79 -3.31 -0.86
CA MET A 17 19.07 -3.63 -2.27
C MET A 17 18.31 -2.68 -3.21
N ILE A 18 17.04 -2.36 -2.89
CA ILE A 18 16.25 -1.40 -3.68
C ILE A 18 16.85 0.01 -3.60
N LEU A 19 17.32 0.43 -2.43
CA LEU A 19 18.00 1.73 -2.27
C LEU A 19 19.31 1.81 -3.07
N ASN A 20 19.98 0.68 -3.28
CA ASN A 20 21.16 0.58 -4.15
C ASN A 20 20.80 0.51 -5.65
N GLY A 21 19.52 0.59 -6.01
CA GLY A 21 19.04 0.62 -7.40
C GLY A 21 18.71 -0.76 -7.99
N GLU A 22 18.73 -1.84 -7.19
CA GLU A 22 18.33 -3.15 -7.67
C GLU A 22 16.82 -3.23 -7.93
N LYS A 23 16.45 -3.79 -9.08
CA LYS A 23 15.05 -3.96 -9.50
C LYS A 23 14.61 -5.39 -9.29
N PHE A 24 13.45 -5.58 -8.67
CA PHE A 24 12.87 -6.91 -8.43
C PHE A 24 11.44 -7.00 -9.01
N PRO A 25 11.27 -7.51 -10.24
CA PRO A 25 9.98 -7.51 -10.94
C PRO A 25 8.86 -8.30 -10.23
N THR A 26 9.19 -9.36 -9.49
CA THR A 26 8.21 -10.25 -8.85
C THR A 26 8.08 -10.07 -7.34
N LEU A 27 8.87 -9.15 -6.77
CA LEU A 27 8.98 -8.99 -5.32
C LEU A 27 7.70 -8.44 -4.69
N LEU A 28 7.00 -7.53 -5.38
CA LEU A 28 5.75 -6.96 -4.91
C LEU A 28 4.73 -8.04 -4.55
N MET A 29 4.56 -9.04 -5.41
CA MET A 29 3.62 -10.13 -5.19
C MET A 29 4.04 -11.01 -4.00
N THR A 30 5.33 -11.26 -3.82
CA THR A 30 5.86 -11.99 -2.65
C THR A 30 5.59 -11.21 -1.36
N VAL A 31 5.81 -9.90 -1.34
CA VAL A 31 5.57 -9.04 -0.18
C VAL A 31 4.07 -8.99 0.16
N ILE A 32 3.22 -8.81 -0.86
CA ILE A 32 1.75 -8.79 -0.72
C ILE A 32 1.24 -10.10 -0.11
N LYS A 33 1.69 -11.25 -0.64
CA LYS A 33 1.19 -12.56 -0.22
C LYS A 33 1.70 -12.99 1.15
N PHE A 34 2.97 -12.71 1.48
CA PHE A 34 3.63 -13.33 2.64
C PHE A 34 3.93 -12.37 3.79
N LEU A 35 3.98 -11.05 3.55
CA LEU A 35 4.36 -10.07 4.57
C LEU A 35 3.18 -9.18 5.00
N MET A 36 2.33 -8.73 4.08
CA MET A 36 1.17 -7.89 4.45
C MET A 36 0.21 -8.53 5.48
N PRO A 37 -0.09 -9.84 5.44
CA PRO A 37 -0.99 -10.47 6.41
C PRO A 37 -0.40 -10.58 7.82
N LEU A 38 0.90 -10.36 8.00
CA LEU A 38 1.55 -10.53 9.28
C LEU A 38 1.18 -9.39 10.24
N GLN A 39 0.86 -9.74 11.49
CA GLN A 39 0.50 -8.76 12.52
C GLN A 39 1.69 -8.22 13.33
N ASP A 40 2.91 -8.67 13.02
CA ASP A 40 4.12 -8.21 13.69
C ASP A 40 4.35 -6.71 13.44
N HIS A 41 4.44 -5.94 14.53
CA HIS A 41 4.57 -4.48 14.46
C HIS A 41 5.87 -4.04 13.76
N THR A 42 6.95 -4.80 13.90
CA THR A 42 8.24 -4.48 13.25
C THR A 42 8.14 -4.70 11.76
N ILE A 43 7.55 -5.81 11.31
CA ILE A 43 7.28 -6.06 9.89
C ILE A 43 6.35 -5.00 9.32
N LYS A 44 5.27 -4.66 10.01
CA LYS A 44 4.34 -3.60 9.56
C LYS A 44 5.07 -2.26 9.39
N LYS A 45 5.95 -1.86 10.32
CA LYS A 45 6.78 -0.65 10.17
C LYS A 45 7.73 -0.71 8.96
N LEU A 46 8.40 -1.84 8.76
CA LEU A 46 9.31 -2.03 7.62
C LEU A 46 8.55 -2.02 6.28
N LEU A 47 7.33 -2.57 6.23
CA LEU A 47 6.49 -2.50 5.05
C LEU A 47 6.18 -1.04 4.67
N LEU A 48 5.94 -0.15 5.64
CA LEU A 48 5.71 1.27 5.33
C LEU A 48 6.90 1.90 4.59
N ILE A 49 8.13 1.59 5.04
CA ILE A 49 9.37 2.07 4.40
C ILE A 49 9.53 1.46 3.00
N PHE A 50 9.26 0.16 2.86
CA PHE A 50 9.29 -0.54 1.58
C PHE A 50 8.35 0.12 0.55
N TRP A 51 7.12 0.46 0.93
CA TRP A 51 6.15 1.09 0.03
C TRP A 51 6.52 2.53 -0.34
N GLU A 52 7.30 3.22 0.49
CA GLU A 52 7.80 4.57 0.20
C GLU A 52 8.80 4.53 -0.96
N ILE A 53 9.72 3.55 -0.96
CA ILE A 53 10.83 3.49 -1.91
C ILE A 53 10.51 2.76 -3.22
N VAL A 54 9.52 1.86 -3.23
CA VAL A 54 9.22 1.04 -4.42
C VAL A 54 8.54 1.88 -5.50
N PRO A 55 8.91 1.71 -6.78
CA PRO A 55 8.21 2.34 -7.91
C PRO A 55 6.77 1.83 -8.01
N LYS A 56 5.81 2.77 -8.14
CA LYS A 56 4.37 2.46 -8.25
C LYS A 56 3.89 2.37 -9.69
N THR A 57 4.70 2.84 -10.64
CA THR A 57 4.39 2.91 -12.06
C THR A 57 5.32 2.02 -12.88
N GLY A 58 4.78 1.45 -13.95
CA GLY A 58 5.52 0.72 -14.96
C GLY A 58 6.29 1.67 -15.90
N ALA A 59 7.04 1.09 -16.84
CA ALA A 59 7.78 1.84 -17.85
C ALA A 59 6.89 2.66 -18.80
N ASP A 60 5.61 2.30 -18.91
CA ASP A 60 4.58 2.99 -19.68
C ASP A 60 3.93 4.15 -18.90
N GLY A 61 4.36 4.40 -17.66
CA GLY A 61 3.79 5.41 -16.78
C GLY A 61 2.45 5.02 -16.15
N LYS A 62 1.92 3.81 -16.42
CA LYS A 62 0.69 3.32 -15.79
C LYS A 62 1.00 2.75 -14.42
N LEU A 63 0.02 2.82 -13.51
CA LEU A 63 0.14 2.18 -12.20
C LEU A 63 0.21 0.67 -12.34
N LEU A 64 1.07 0.07 -11.53
CA LEU A 64 1.21 -1.37 -11.43
C LEU A 64 -0.09 -2.01 -10.91
N HIS A 65 -0.50 -3.12 -11.53
CA HIS A 65 -1.71 -3.85 -11.11
C HIS A 65 -1.64 -4.34 -9.66
N GLU A 66 -0.43 -4.59 -9.14
CA GLU A 66 -0.16 -4.91 -7.74
C GLU A 66 -0.67 -3.83 -6.79
N MET A 67 -0.72 -2.56 -7.21
CA MET A 67 -1.27 -1.47 -6.41
C MET A 67 -2.75 -1.68 -6.08
N ILE A 68 -3.51 -2.41 -6.91
CA ILE A 68 -4.91 -2.75 -6.64
C ILE A 68 -5.00 -3.65 -5.40
N LEU A 69 -4.11 -4.65 -5.29
CA LEU A 69 -4.07 -5.56 -4.14
C LEU A 69 -3.62 -4.86 -2.86
N VAL A 70 -2.68 -3.93 -3.00
CA VAL A 70 -2.21 -3.08 -1.89
C VAL A 70 -3.36 -2.20 -1.39
N CYS A 71 -4.13 -1.58 -2.28
CA CYS A 71 -5.30 -0.79 -1.94
C CYS A 71 -6.38 -1.63 -1.23
N ASP A 72 -6.66 -2.85 -1.70
CA ASP A 72 -7.60 -3.76 -1.04
C ASP A 72 -7.15 -4.14 0.37
N ALA A 73 -5.87 -4.43 0.55
CA ALA A 73 -5.30 -4.73 1.86
C ALA A 73 -5.40 -3.54 2.83
N TYR A 74 -5.11 -2.32 2.37
CA TYR A 74 -5.28 -1.12 3.21
C TYR A 74 -6.75 -0.81 3.51
N ARG A 75 -7.66 -1.05 2.57
CA ARG A 75 -9.11 -0.95 2.83
C ARG A 75 -9.52 -1.88 3.98
N LYS A 76 -9.03 -3.12 3.99
CA LYS A 76 -9.25 -4.07 5.09
C LYS A 76 -8.63 -3.59 6.41
N ASP A 77 -7.40 -3.10 6.39
CA ASP A 77 -6.73 -2.57 7.58
C ASP A 77 -7.46 -1.31 8.15
N LEU A 78 -8.09 -0.49 7.30
CA LEU A 78 -8.91 0.65 7.72
C LEU A 78 -10.26 0.26 8.33
N GLN A 79 -10.80 -0.90 7.95
CA GLN A 79 -12.04 -1.47 8.53
C GLN A 79 -11.76 -2.40 9.71
N HIS A 80 -10.49 -2.53 10.11
CA HIS A 80 -10.08 -3.45 11.15
C HIS A 80 -10.63 -3.03 12.52
N PRO A 81 -11.13 -3.96 13.37
CA PRO A 81 -11.68 -3.61 14.69
C PRO A 81 -10.67 -2.87 15.59
N ASN A 82 -9.39 -3.25 15.53
CA ASN A 82 -8.30 -2.58 16.26
C ASN A 82 -8.02 -1.15 15.75
N GLU A 83 -8.22 -0.16 16.61
CA GLU A 83 -8.01 1.27 16.34
C GLU A 83 -6.55 1.64 16.03
N PHE A 84 -5.58 0.95 16.61
CA PHE A 84 -4.16 1.21 16.33
C PHE A 84 -3.79 0.86 14.89
N ILE A 85 -4.35 -0.24 14.37
CA ILE A 85 -4.13 -0.66 12.98
C ILE A 85 -4.76 0.36 12.03
N ARG A 86 -6.01 0.78 12.31
CA ARG A 86 -6.69 1.84 11.55
C ARG A 86 -5.90 3.14 11.56
N GLY A 87 -5.47 3.60 12.74
CA GLY A 87 -4.74 4.85 12.90
C GLY A 87 -3.36 4.84 12.23
N SER A 88 -2.62 3.73 12.33
CA SER A 88 -1.33 3.56 11.65
C SER A 88 -1.48 3.58 10.13
N THR A 89 -2.48 2.86 9.60
CA THR A 89 -2.77 2.83 8.16
C THR A 89 -3.22 4.20 7.67
N LEU A 90 -4.08 4.89 8.42
CA LEU A 90 -4.55 6.23 8.07
C LEU A 90 -3.41 7.26 8.05
N ARG A 91 -2.51 7.22 9.04
CA ARG A 91 -1.32 8.09 9.09
C ARG A 91 -0.39 7.85 7.90
N PHE A 92 -0.23 6.60 7.50
CA PHE A 92 0.55 6.24 6.31
C PHE A 92 -0.10 6.76 5.02
N LEU A 93 -1.40 6.55 4.83
CA LEU A 93 -2.13 7.07 3.66
C LEU A 93 -2.08 8.61 3.58
N CYS A 94 -2.07 9.31 4.74
CA CYS A 94 -1.84 10.75 4.77
C CYS A 94 -0.44 11.16 4.31
N LYS A 95 0.60 10.36 4.55
CA LYS A 95 1.95 10.59 4.02
C LYS A 95 2.02 10.30 2.51
N LEU A 96 1.22 9.34 2.05
CA LEU A 96 1.01 9.06 0.63
C LEU A 96 0.03 10.03 -0.05
N LYS A 97 -0.28 11.21 0.52
CA LYS A 97 -1.21 12.20 -0.09
C LYS A 97 -0.84 12.59 -1.52
N GLU A 98 0.44 12.55 -1.88
CA GLU A 98 0.87 12.75 -3.27
C GLU A 98 0.40 11.62 -4.21
N LEU A 99 0.29 10.39 -3.70
CA LEU A 99 -0.32 9.26 -4.40
C LEU A 99 -1.85 9.33 -4.45
N VAL A 100 -2.52 10.04 -3.54
CA VAL A 100 -3.97 10.32 -3.68
C VAL A 100 -4.23 11.20 -4.90
N MET A 101 -3.33 12.14 -5.19
CA MET A 101 -3.37 12.91 -6.46
C MET A 101 -3.12 11.99 -7.67
N ASP A 102 -2.28 10.97 -7.55
CA ASP A 102 -2.11 9.96 -8.61
C ASP A 102 -3.30 8.99 -8.71
N ILE A 103 -4.00 8.68 -7.62
CA ILE A 103 -5.28 7.94 -7.62
C ILE A 103 -6.38 8.80 -8.26
N LEU A 104 -6.39 10.12 -8.04
CA LEU A 104 -7.26 11.04 -8.77
C LEU A 104 -6.89 11.06 -10.27
N ARG A 105 -5.63 10.86 -10.66
CA ARG A 105 -5.26 10.62 -12.07
C ARG A 105 -5.73 9.26 -12.60
N VAL A 106 -5.91 8.25 -11.76
CA VAL A 106 -6.59 7.00 -12.15
C VAL A 106 -8.06 7.22 -12.50
N LEU A 107 -8.72 8.26 -11.96
CA LEU A 107 -10.04 8.67 -12.44
C LEU A 107 -10.00 9.20 -13.89
N ALA A 108 -8.83 9.63 -14.39
CA ALA A 108 -8.61 9.96 -15.79
C ALA A 108 -8.25 8.74 -16.66
N SER A 109 -8.25 7.53 -16.10
CA SER A 109 -8.10 6.28 -16.86
C SER A 109 -9.23 6.17 -17.91
N PRO A 110 -8.95 5.78 -19.17
CA PRO A 110 -9.98 5.53 -20.17
C PRO A 110 -10.86 4.32 -19.83
N ASP A 111 -10.42 3.46 -18.92
CA ASP A 111 -11.15 2.26 -18.45
C ASP A 111 -12.29 2.61 -17.47
N PRO A 112 -13.57 2.37 -17.83
CA PRO A 112 -14.73 2.70 -17.00
C PRO A 112 -14.83 1.91 -15.68
N GLU A 113 -14.38 0.66 -15.64
CA GLU A 113 -14.46 -0.18 -14.44
C GLU A 113 -13.44 0.27 -13.40
N VAL A 114 -12.24 0.63 -13.86
CA VAL A 114 -11.18 1.19 -13.01
C VAL A 114 -11.62 2.53 -12.43
N ARG A 115 -12.25 3.40 -13.24
CA ARG A 115 -12.84 4.67 -12.75
C ARG A 115 -13.88 4.43 -11.66
N LYS A 116 -14.82 3.48 -11.86
CA LYS A 116 -15.92 3.23 -10.93
C LYS A 116 -15.44 2.67 -9.59
N LYS A 117 -14.50 1.72 -9.60
CA LYS A 117 -13.89 1.17 -8.36
C LYS A 117 -13.06 2.21 -7.60
N THR A 118 -12.32 3.03 -8.34
CA THR A 118 -11.49 4.10 -7.76
C THR A 118 -12.35 5.21 -7.17
N LEU A 119 -13.41 5.63 -7.87
CA LEU A 119 -14.36 6.65 -7.38
C LEU A 119 -15.06 6.18 -6.10
N GLN A 120 -15.49 4.91 -6.04
CA GLN A 120 -16.09 4.34 -4.82
C GLN A 120 -15.10 4.34 -3.64
N LEU A 121 -13.85 3.96 -3.88
CA LEU A 121 -12.78 4.02 -2.88
C LEU A 121 -12.54 5.46 -2.37
N VAL A 122 -12.50 6.44 -3.27
CA VAL A 122 -12.33 7.86 -2.92
C VAL A 122 -13.54 8.38 -2.12
N LEU A 123 -14.77 8.04 -2.55
CA LEU A 123 -16.00 8.45 -1.86
C LEU A 123 -16.12 7.83 -0.46
N ASP A 124 -15.75 6.55 -0.30
CA ASP A 124 -15.72 5.87 1.01
C ASP A 124 -14.68 6.52 1.98
N LEU A 125 -13.57 7.01 1.43
CA LEU A 125 -12.51 7.70 2.18
C LEU A 125 -12.89 9.15 2.57
N VAL A 126 -13.70 9.84 1.76
CA VAL A 126 -14.18 11.21 2.03
C VAL A 126 -15.40 11.22 2.96
N THR A 127 -16.33 10.27 2.81
CA THR A 127 -17.55 10.19 3.63
C THR A 127 -17.25 9.85 5.10
N SER A 128 -16.19 9.09 5.38
CA SER A 128 -15.79 8.76 6.76
C SER A 128 -15.22 9.94 7.55
N ARG A 129 -14.99 11.11 6.93
CA ARG A 129 -14.42 12.30 7.60
C ARG A 129 -15.33 13.52 7.69
N ASN A 130 -16.52 13.55 7.07
CA ASN A 130 -17.24 14.82 6.88
C ASN A 130 -18.73 14.84 7.33
N ILE A 131 -19.19 14.00 8.27
CA ILE A 131 -20.61 14.08 8.75
C ILE A 131 -20.74 14.23 10.27
N HIS A 132 -19.68 14.39 11.05
CA HIS A 132 -19.81 14.80 12.45
C HIS A 132 -18.74 15.85 12.78
N GLU A 133 -18.98 17.08 12.32
CA GLU A 133 -18.82 18.25 13.19
C GLU A 133 -20.15 18.49 13.91
#